data_AF-A0A9E2EHI6-F1
#
_entry.id   AF-A0A9E2EHI6-F1
#
_cell.length_a   1.000
_cell.length_b   1.000
_cell.length_c   1.000
_cell.angle_alpha   90.00
_cell.angle_beta   90.00
_cell.angle_gamma   90.00
#
_symmetry.space_group_name_H-M   'P 1'
#
loop_
_entity.id
_entity.type
_entity.pdbx_description
1 polymer ?
#
loop_
_entity_poly.entity_id
_entity_poly.type
_entity_poly.pdbx_seq_one_letter_code
_entity_poly.pdbx_strand_id
1 'polypeptide(L)'
;MKSRIAIALIVVIMVAGCVHQPILVTGKSKNFGVSLEAKVQPNKEWVKVLSKAQGFRKSGKKDGYVGYAPGESGVTLFSVKKEDLNANCAGTAEWVITKLELASEGDPADEKGSNFGSAQPAWLAEAFPGVNLANGELFAVGKNDGQTFLPVYNANGQEGFQLVYYRVTLTRCSDGKSVPTDPVWGNGGRTKG
;
A
#
# COMPACT_ATOMS: atom_id res chain seq x y z
N MET A 1 -67.76 -5.11 -9.21
CA MET A 1 -66.98 -6.11 -9.98
C MET A 1 -66.27 -5.44 -11.13
N LYS A 2 -64.94 -5.56 -11.22
CA LYS A 2 -64.12 -5.72 -12.46
C LYS A 2 -62.64 -5.62 -12.08
N SER A 3 -62.00 -6.78 -11.92
CA SER A 3 -60.57 -6.89 -11.63
C SER A 3 -59.73 -6.46 -12.84
N ARG A 4 -58.62 -5.77 -12.58
CA ARG A 4 -57.45 -5.63 -13.47
C ARG A 4 -56.22 -5.67 -12.56
N ILE A 5 -55.73 -6.87 -12.24
CA ILE A 5 -54.57 -7.50 -12.89
C ILE A 5 -53.35 -6.59 -12.80
N ALA A 6 -52.46 -6.90 -11.86
CA ALA A 6 -51.14 -6.33 -11.78
C ALA A 6 -50.24 -6.91 -12.88
N ILE A 7 -49.40 -6.06 -13.48
CA ILE A 7 -48.23 -6.49 -14.24
C ILE A 7 -47.05 -5.70 -13.67
N ALA A 8 -46.32 -6.35 -12.76
CA ALA A 8 -45.05 -5.83 -12.28
C ALA A 8 -44.02 -5.99 -13.40
N LEU A 9 -43.55 -4.88 -13.98
CA LEU A 9 -42.52 -4.92 -15.02
C LEU A 9 -41.16 -5.12 -14.37
N ILE A 10 -40.80 -6.39 -14.14
CA ILE A 10 -39.47 -6.78 -13.67
C ILE A 10 -38.48 -6.55 -14.82
N VAL A 11 -37.81 -5.40 -14.82
CA VAL A 11 -36.73 -5.10 -15.75
C VAL A 11 -35.44 -5.73 -15.22
N VAL A 12 -35.22 -7.00 -15.58
CA VAL A 12 -33.97 -7.72 -15.35
C VAL A 12 -32.90 -7.17 -16.30
N ILE A 13 -32.14 -6.18 -15.86
CA ILE A 13 -30.90 -5.77 -16.54
C ILE A 13 -29.74 -6.58 -15.93
N MET A 14 -29.56 -7.79 -16.46
CA MET A 14 -28.28 -8.50 -16.33
C MET A 14 -27.27 -7.86 -17.29
N VAL A 15 -26.60 -6.80 -16.85
CA VAL A 15 -25.33 -6.41 -17.48
C VAL A 15 -24.23 -7.23 -16.82
N ALA A 16 -23.80 -8.27 -17.53
CA ALA A 16 -22.57 -8.99 -17.22
C ALA A 16 -21.36 -8.10 -17.51
N GLY A 17 -21.11 -7.14 -16.62
CA GLY A 17 -19.87 -6.41 -16.53
C GLY A 17 -19.19 -6.76 -15.22
N CYS A 18 -17.98 -7.31 -15.27
CA CYS A 18 -17.08 -7.43 -14.11
C CYS A 18 -16.54 -6.06 -13.70
N VAL A 19 -17.43 -5.08 -13.52
CA VAL A 19 -17.15 -3.85 -12.80
C VAL A 19 -16.89 -4.30 -11.37
N HIS A 20 -15.64 -4.16 -10.93
CA HIS A 20 -15.27 -4.42 -9.55
C HIS A 20 -16.16 -3.52 -8.69
N GLN A 21 -17.15 -4.10 -8.02
CA GLN A 21 -17.94 -3.35 -7.06
C GLN A 21 -16.95 -2.83 -6.03
N PRO A 22 -16.88 -1.51 -5.77
CA PRO A 22 -16.14 -1.03 -4.63
C PRO A 22 -16.81 -1.66 -3.41
N ILE A 23 -16.14 -2.64 -2.80
CA ILE A 23 -16.63 -3.28 -1.58
C ILE A 23 -16.92 -2.14 -0.61
N LEU A 24 -18.19 -2.01 -0.25
CA LEU A 24 -18.68 -0.92 0.58
C LEU A 24 -18.07 -1.13 1.97
N VAL A 25 -16.95 -0.46 2.23
CA VAL A 25 -16.24 -0.54 3.51
C VAL A 25 -17.15 0.04 4.59
N THR A 26 -17.87 -0.83 5.30
CA THR A 26 -18.74 -0.46 6.43
C THR A 26 -17.93 -0.19 7.71
N GLY A 27 -16.73 0.38 7.57
CA GLY A 27 -15.74 0.58 8.62
C GLY A 27 -15.08 1.96 8.55
N LYS A 28 -14.32 2.32 9.59
CA LYS A 28 -13.56 3.58 9.62
C LYS A 28 -12.38 3.48 8.65
N SER A 29 -12.36 4.35 7.64
CA SER A 29 -11.24 4.43 6.70
C SER A 29 -10.16 5.39 7.19
N LYS A 30 -8.87 5.03 7.03
CA LYS A 30 -7.71 5.87 7.37
C LYS A 30 -6.78 6.07 6.18
N ASN A 31 -6.33 7.31 5.96
CA ASN A 31 -5.40 7.64 4.88
C ASN A 31 -4.06 8.12 5.43
N PHE A 32 -2.96 7.62 4.88
CA PHE A 32 -1.59 7.90 5.32
C PHE A 32 -0.74 8.46 4.18
N GLY A 33 -0.07 9.58 4.43
CA GLY A 33 0.84 10.24 3.48
C GLY A 33 2.28 9.81 3.70
N VAL A 34 2.89 9.23 2.68
CA VAL A 34 4.26 8.71 2.69
C VAL A 34 5.14 9.54 1.77
N SER A 35 6.25 10.07 2.29
CA SER A 35 7.27 10.77 1.50
C SER A 35 8.62 10.07 1.57
N LEU A 36 9.16 9.79 0.40
CA LEU A 36 10.45 9.14 0.13
C LEU A 36 11.41 10.13 -0.54
N GLU A 37 12.66 10.22 -0.09
CA GLU A 37 13.70 11.05 -0.70
C GLU A 37 14.91 10.17 -1.02
N ALA A 38 15.11 9.84 -2.30
CA ALA A 38 16.35 9.20 -2.75
C ALA A 38 17.56 10.11 -2.44
N LYS A 39 18.66 9.51 -1.97
CA LYS A 39 19.90 10.21 -1.65
C LYS A 39 21.09 9.52 -2.29
N VAL A 40 21.76 10.26 -3.17
CA VAL A 40 23.05 9.89 -3.74
C VAL A 40 24.16 10.46 -2.86
N GLN A 41 25.03 9.59 -2.35
CA GLN A 41 26.33 9.94 -1.79
C GLN A 41 27.42 9.43 -2.74
N PRO A 42 28.66 9.98 -2.70
CA PRO A 42 29.69 9.69 -3.70
C PRO A 42 29.98 8.20 -3.99
N ASN A 43 29.70 7.30 -3.04
CA ASN A 43 29.91 5.86 -3.19
C ASN A 43 28.67 5.00 -2.86
N LYS A 44 27.51 5.60 -2.53
CA LYS A 44 26.31 4.87 -2.06
C LYS A 44 25.03 5.60 -2.43
N GLU A 45 24.00 4.84 -2.79
CA GLU A 45 22.63 5.35 -2.92
C GLU A 45 21.74 4.67 -1.91
N TRP A 46 20.81 5.42 -1.34
CA TRP A 46 19.84 4.94 -0.36
C TRP A 46 18.61 5.83 -0.41
N VAL A 47 17.43 5.29 -0.10
CA VAL A 47 16.21 6.11 0.01
C VAL A 47 15.99 6.47 1.46
N LYS A 48 15.84 7.77 1.75
CA LYS A 48 15.44 8.26 3.05
C LYS A 48 13.92 8.32 3.14
N VAL A 49 13.41 7.70 4.19
CA VAL A 49 12.06 7.92 4.69
C VAL A 49 11.92 9.30 5.35
N LEU A 50 10.94 10.10 4.93
CA LEU A 50 10.70 11.45 5.48
C LEU A 50 9.39 11.62 6.27
N SER A 51 8.35 10.82 6.00
CA SER A 51 7.15 10.87 6.84
C SER A 51 7.47 10.39 8.26
N LYS A 52 6.90 11.05 9.27
CA LYS A 52 7.04 10.66 10.68
C LYS A 52 6.39 9.31 10.92
N ALA A 53 6.99 8.48 11.76
CA ALA A 53 6.27 7.40 12.42
C ALA A 53 5.12 7.96 13.29
N GLN A 54 4.07 7.17 13.46
CA GLN A 54 2.89 7.44 14.31
C GLN A 54 2.56 6.06 14.92
N GLY A 55 2.62 5.70 16.23
CA GLY A 55 2.85 4.27 16.69
C GLY A 55 2.01 3.54 17.79
N PHE A 56 1.76 2.21 17.64
CA PHE A 56 1.04 1.26 18.55
C PHE A 56 1.90 0.88 19.78
N ARG A 57 2.43 1.89 20.47
CA ARG A 57 2.93 1.85 21.86
C ARG A 57 3.35 3.28 22.20
N LYS A 58 3.26 3.67 23.48
CA LYS A 58 3.63 5.02 23.96
C LYS A 58 5.14 5.35 23.82
N SER A 59 5.96 4.43 23.32
CA SER A 59 7.40 4.55 23.21
C SER A 59 7.94 3.78 22.00
N GLY A 60 8.47 4.50 21.02
CA GLY A 60 9.27 3.98 19.91
C GLY A 60 10.23 5.09 19.48
N LYS A 61 11.54 4.88 19.67
CA LYS A 61 12.59 5.90 19.43
C LYS A 61 13.16 5.88 18.01
N LYS A 62 12.51 5.16 17.09
CA LYS A 62 12.94 4.92 15.71
C LYS A 62 11.73 4.95 14.78
N ASP A 63 11.96 5.29 13.52
CA ASP A 63 10.91 5.55 12.55
C ASP A 63 10.20 4.25 12.07
N GLY A 64 9.15 3.81 12.79
CA GLY A 64 7.85 3.30 12.28
C GLY A 64 7.55 1.79 12.03
N TYR A 65 6.30 1.44 11.67
CA TYR A 65 5.81 0.20 11.01
C TYR A 65 4.33 0.34 10.54
N VAL A 66 3.99 0.07 9.26
CA VAL A 66 2.67 0.44 8.68
C VAL A 66 1.53 -0.50 9.08
N GLY A 67 0.78 -0.08 10.11
CA GLY A 67 -0.39 -0.80 10.60
C GLY A 67 -1.67 0.02 10.55
N TYR A 68 -2.70 -0.56 9.95
CA TYR A 68 -4.10 -0.17 10.19
C TYR A 68 -4.54 -0.82 11.52
N ALA A 69 -5.60 -0.34 12.18
CA ALA A 69 -6.14 -1.09 13.33
C ALA A 69 -6.92 -2.33 12.84
N PRO A 70 -7.14 -3.35 13.69
CA PRO A 70 -8.06 -4.45 13.38
C PRO A 70 -9.43 -3.89 12.94
N GLY A 71 -9.98 -4.42 11.86
CA GLY A 71 -11.24 -3.96 11.25
C GLY A 71 -11.23 -2.55 10.64
N GLU A 72 -10.08 -1.89 10.49
CA GLU A 72 -9.97 -0.61 9.77
C GLU A 72 -9.26 -0.79 8.42
N SER A 73 -9.96 -0.43 7.34
CA SER A 73 -9.42 -0.33 5.98
C SER A 73 -8.81 1.07 5.72
N GLY A 74 -8.19 1.28 4.56
CA GLY A 74 -7.77 2.61 4.13
C GLY A 74 -6.70 2.65 3.04
N VAL A 75 -6.02 3.78 2.88
CA VAL A 75 -5.05 4.02 1.78
C VAL A 75 -3.72 4.54 2.31
N THR A 76 -2.62 3.95 1.84
CA THR A 76 -1.26 4.49 2.00
C THR A 76 -0.79 5.09 0.68
N LEU A 77 -0.42 6.37 0.69
CA LEU A 77 -0.05 7.16 -0.49
C LEU A 77 1.45 7.37 -0.53
N PHE A 78 2.16 6.57 -1.33
CA PHE A 78 3.62 6.70 -1.48
C PHE A 78 3.96 7.81 -2.46
N SER A 79 4.86 8.73 -2.10
CA SER A 79 5.31 9.83 -2.97
C SER A 79 6.82 10.00 -2.94
N VAL A 80 7.42 10.20 -4.12
CA VAL A 80 8.82 10.61 -4.27
C VAL A 80 8.90 12.13 -4.13
N LYS A 81 9.69 12.59 -3.15
CA LYS A 81 9.81 13.99 -2.78
C LYS A 81 10.53 14.80 -3.86
N LYS A 82 10.01 16.00 -4.14
CA LYS A 82 10.45 16.97 -5.16
C LYS A 82 10.02 16.63 -6.59
N GLU A 83 9.40 15.47 -6.80
CA GLU A 83 8.80 15.11 -8.08
C GLU A 83 7.36 15.63 -8.17
N ASP A 84 6.87 15.87 -9.39
CA ASP A 84 5.42 15.98 -9.64
C ASP A 84 4.78 14.61 -9.40
N LEU A 85 3.56 14.57 -8.86
CA LEU A 85 2.85 13.32 -8.55
C LEU A 85 2.51 12.48 -9.79
N ASN A 86 2.50 13.09 -10.97
CA ASN A 86 2.23 12.43 -12.25
C ASN A 86 3.51 12.24 -13.09
N ALA A 87 4.69 12.61 -12.56
CA ALA A 87 5.93 12.42 -13.28
C ALA A 87 6.33 10.93 -13.33
N ASN A 88 7.05 10.61 -14.40
CA ASN A 88 7.64 9.30 -14.66
C ASN A 88 8.97 9.52 -15.42
N CYS A 89 9.65 8.45 -15.80
CA CYS A 89 10.93 8.54 -16.52
C CYS A 89 10.83 9.04 -17.97
N ALA A 90 9.64 9.16 -18.56
CA ALA A 90 9.44 9.84 -19.84
C ALA A 90 9.23 11.35 -19.67
N GLY A 91 8.77 11.77 -18.49
CA GLY A 91 8.75 13.16 -18.03
C GLY A 91 10.05 13.57 -17.34
N THR A 92 9.93 14.39 -16.29
CA THR A 92 11.08 15.01 -15.60
C THR A 92 11.53 14.29 -14.33
N ALA A 93 11.05 13.07 -14.05
CA ALA A 93 11.38 12.38 -12.81
C ALA A 93 12.87 11.99 -12.75
N GLU A 94 13.53 12.24 -11.63
CA GLU A 94 14.84 11.66 -11.32
C GLU A 94 14.66 10.20 -10.83
N TRP A 95 13.64 9.96 -10.01
CA TRP A 95 13.35 8.64 -9.41
C TRP A 95 11.86 8.29 -9.49
N VAL A 96 11.57 7.02 -9.81
CA VAL A 96 10.20 6.47 -9.84
C VAL A 96 10.09 5.24 -8.94
N ILE A 97 8.91 4.99 -8.39
CA ILE A 97 8.56 3.71 -7.74
C ILE A 97 8.35 2.68 -8.86
N THR A 98 9.06 1.55 -8.76
CA THR A 98 8.97 0.42 -9.71
C THR A 98 8.54 -0.88 -9.06
N LYS A 99 8.70 -1.00 -7.74
CA LYS A 99 8.29 -2.19 -6.99
C LYS A 99 7.68 -1.84 -5.64
N LEU A 100 6.64 -2.57 -5.26
CA LEU A 100 6.12 -2.66 -3.90
C LEU A 100 5.93 -4.13 -3.54
N GLU A 101 6.60 -4.56 -2.50
CA GLU A 101 6.45 -5.88 -1.90
C GLU A 101 5.90 -5.75 -0.49
N LEU A 102 5.12 -6.76 -0.09
CA LEU A 102 4.54 -6.92 1.24
C LEU A 102 5.19 -8.12 1.94
N ALA A 103 5.28 -8.03 3.26
CA ALA A 103 5.70 -9.11 4.14
C ALA A 103 4.72 -9.20 5.32
N SER A 104 4.36 -10.43 5.72
CA SER A 104 3.54 -10.72 6.90
C SER A 104 4.36 -10.92 8.19
N GLU A 105 5.66 -11.14 8.07
CA GLU A 105 6.58 -11.41 9.18
C GLU A 105 7.59 -10.29 9.37
N GLY A 106 8.03 -10.10 10.62
CA GLY A 106 8.98 -9.09 11.08
C GLY A 106 8.77 -8.79 12.57
N ASP A 107 9.55 -7.88 13.14
CA ASP A 107 9.40 -7.40 14.51
C ASP A 107 9.33 -5.87 14.55
N PRO A 108 8.19 -5.26 14.94
CA PRO A 108 8.07 -3.80 15.03
C PRO A 108 9.01 -3.14 16.07
N ALA A 109 9.73 -3.91 16.90
CA ALA A 109 10.75 -3.40 17.82
C ALA A 109 12.17 -3.39 17.21
N ASP A 110 12.63 -4.51 16.66
CA ASP A 110 14.01 -4.66 16.14
C ASP A 110 14.10 -4.92 14.62
N GLU A 111 13.17 -5.67 14.02
CA GLU A 111 13.31 -6.25 12.67
C GLU A 111 12.27 -5.75 11.66
N LYS A 112 12.76 -5.11 10.60
CA LYS A 112 11.94 -4.76 9.44
C LYS A 112 11.45 -6.05 8.75
N GLY A 113 10.39 -5.98 7.94
CA GLY A 113 9.75 -7.16 7.36
C GLY A 113 10.74 -8.22 6.83
N SER A 114 10.61 -9.46 7.29
CA SER A 114 11.65 -10.48 7.16
C SER A 114 11.42 -11.46 6.01
N ASN A 115 10.16 -11.71 5.63
CA ASN A 115 9.78 -12.73 4.64
C ASN A 115 9.47 -12.19 3.22
N PHE A 116 9.92 -10.98 2.86
CA PHE A 116 9.73 -10.41 1.52
C PHE A 116 10.33 -11.32 0.41
N GLY A 117 9.61 -11.47 -0.71
CA GLY A 117 10.04 -12.34 -1.82
C GLY A 117 9.73 -13.83 -1.59
N SER A 118 9.16 -14.18 -0.43
CA SER A 118 8.71 -15.54 -0.09
C SER A 118 7.19 -15.64 -0.14
N ALA A 119 6.67 -16.88 -0.08
CA ALA A 119 5.23 -17.12 -0.03
C ALA A 119 4.57 -16.44 1.19
N GLN A 120 3.40 -15.85 0.97
CA GLN A 120 2.66 -15.05 1.93
C GLN A 120 1.35 -15.73 2.35
N PRO A 121 0.83 -15.46 3.56
CA PRO A 121 -0.43 -16.05 4.05
C PRO A 121 -1.66 -15.50 3.29
N ALA A 122 -2.69 -16.34 3.15
CA ALA A 122 -3.87 -16.05 2.33
C ALA A 122 -4.61 -14.75 2.73
N TRP A 123 -4.66 -14.41 4.02
CA TRP A 123 -5.28 -13.17 4.51
C TRP A 123 -4.68 -11.91 3.88
N LEU A 124 -3.42 -11.96 3.42
CA LEU A 124 -2.76 -10.82 2.79
C LEU A 124 -3.46 -10.42 1.48
N ALA A 125 -4.03 -11.37 0.73
CA ALA A 125 -4.79 -11.08 -0.49
C ALA A 125 -6.22 -10.58 -0.21
N GLU A 126 -6.79 -10.90 0.95
CA GLU A 126 -8.05 -10.32 1.42
C GLU A 126 -7.84 -8.85 1.81
N ALA A 127 -6.70 -8.55 2.45
CA ALA A 127 -6.30 -7.20 2.83
C ALA A 127 -5.81 -6.37 1.62
N PHE A 128 -5.04 -6.96 0.70
CA PHE A 128 -4.45 -6.26 -0.45
C PHE A 128 -4.82 -6.97 -1.76
N PRO A 129 -5.99 -6.64 -2.34
CA PRO A 129 -6.41 -7.18 -3.63
C PRO A 129 -5.34 -6.96 -4.70
N GLY A 130 -4.92 -8.03 -5.36
CA GLY A 130 -3.87 -8.02 -6.39
C GLY A 130 -2.46 -8.35 -5.90
N VAL A 131 -2.24 -8.58 -4.60
CA VAL A 131 -0.94 -9.11 -4.13
C VAL A 131 -0.69 -10.52 -4.65
N ASN A 132 0.52 -10.76 -5.16
CA ASN A 132 1.01 -12.08 -5.52
C ASN A 132 1.45 -12.84 -4.26
N LEU A 133 0.64 -13.80 -3.80
CA LEU A 133 0.94 -14.59 -2.60
C LEU A 133 2.18 -15.50 -2.74
N ALA A 134 2.76 -15.68 -3.93
CA ALA A 134 3.99 -16.46 -4.07
C ALA A 134 5.26 -15.72 -3.60
N ASN A 135 5.24 -14.38 -3.58
CA ASN A 135 6.42 -13.55 -3.30
C ASN A 135 6.12 -12.21 -2.58
N GLY A 136 4.85 -11.87 -2.35
CA GLY A 136 4.41 -10.63 -1.72
C GLY A 136 4.36 -9.40 -2.64
N GLU A 137 4.57 -9.54 -3.95
CA GLU A 137 4.52 -8.40 -4.88
C GLU A 137 3.10 -7.85 -5.03
N LEU A 138 2.87 -6.58 -4.68
CA LEU A 138 1.63 -5.86 -4.95
C LEU A 138 1.76 -4.91 -6.15
N PHE A 139 2.98 -4.48 -6.48
CA PHE A 139 3.29 -3.66 -7.65
C PHE A 139 4.68 -4.03 -8.17
N ALA A 140 4.81 -4.25 -9.48
CA ALA A 140 6.09 -4.53 -10.14
C ALA A 140 6.02 -4.10 -11.61
N VAL A 141 6.82 -3.11 -12.00
CA VAL A 141 6.85 -2.54 -13.35
C VAL A 141 8.28 -2.17 -13.79
N GLY A 142 8.48 -1.98 -15.09
CA GLY A 142 9.72 -1.43 -15.63
C GLY A 142 9.88 0.07 -15.34
N LYS A 143 11.10 0.61 -15.43
CA LYS A 143 11.37 2.03 -15.10
C LYS A 143 10.53 3.02 -15.92
N ASN A 144 10.16 2.67 -17.15
CA ASN A 144 9.40 3.56 -18.04
C ASN A 144 7.92 3.69 -17.60
N ASP A 145 7.39 2.68 -16.93
CA ASP A 145 6.01 2.61 -16.42
C ASP A 145 5.95 2.92 -14.90
N GLY A 146 7.11 3.16 -14.27
CA GLY A 146 7.22 3.54 -12.87
C GLY A 146 6.62 4.91 -12.58
N GLN A 147 6.14 5.09 -11.35
CA GLN A 147 5.34 6.24 -10.93
C GLN A 147 5.98 6.95 -9.74
N THR A 148 5.94 8.28 -9.69
CA THR A 148 6.39 9.06 -8.52
C THR A 148 5.37 9.06 -7.38
N PHE A 149 4.11 8.71 -7.66
CA PHE A 149 3.02 8.60 -6.70
C PHE A 149 2.29 7.27 -6.84
N LEU A 150 2.21 6.48 -5.77
CA LEU A 150 1.57 5.16 -5.76
C LEU A 150 0.55 5.05 -4.61
N PRO A 151 -0.76 5.05 -4.90
CA PRO A 151 -1.79 4.79 -3.90
C PRO A 151 -1.94 3.27 -3.68
N VAL A 152 -1.91 2.86 -2.41
CA VAL A 152 -2.03 1.45 -1.99
C VAL A 152 -3.21 1.30 -1.06
N TYR A 153 -4.23 0.59 -1.52
CA TYR A 153 -5.43 0.31 -0.75
C TYR A 153 -5.26 -0.95 0.11
N ASN A 154 -5.70 -0.87 1.37
CA ASN A 154 -5.83 -2.00 2.27
C ASN A 154 -7.30 -2.13 2.69
N ALA A 155 -7.91 -3.28 2.43
CA ALA A 155 -9.29 -3.61 2.76
C ALA A 155 -9.50 -4.06 4.22
N ASN A 156 -8.44 -4.35 4.99
CA ASN A 156 -8.38 -4.93 6.35
C ASN A 156 -9.66 -4.83 7.23
N GLY A 157 -10.68 -5.61 6.87
CA GLY A 157 -11.95 -5.74 7.59
C GLY A 157 -11.97 -6.91 8.57
N GLN A 158 -10.85 -7.61 8.73
CA GLN A 158 -10.72 -8.74 9.64
C GLN A 158 -10.68 -8.25 11.10
N GLU A 159 -11.37 -8.96 12.00
CA GLU A 159 -11.42 -8.62 13.43
C GLU A 159 -10.08 -8.85 14.15
N GLY A 160 -9.18 -9.64 13.56
CA GLY A 160 -7.87 -9.97 14.09
C GLY A 160 -6.80 -8.90 13.86
N PHE A 161 -5.79 -8.87 14.73
CA PHE A 161 -4.60 -8.04 14.53
C PHE A 161 -3.62 -8.73 13.57
N GLN A 162 -3.46 -8.15 12.38
CA GLN A 162 -2.47 -8.55 11.39
C GLN A 162 -1.55 -7.37 11.09
N LEU A 163 -0.24 -7.62 10.97
CA LEU A 163 0.76 -6.62 10.59
C LEU A 163 1.24 -6.87 9.16
N VAL A 164 1.44 -5.78 8.43
CA VAL A 164 2.06 -5.80 7.10
C VAL A 164 3.24 -4.85 7.07
N TYR A 165 4.34 -5.35 6.53
CA TYR A 165 5.54 -4.58 6.25
C TYR A 165 5.62 -4.32 4.74
N TYR A 166 6.19 -3.19 4.36
CA TYR A 166 6.29 -2.76 2.96
C TYR A 166 7.76 -2.62 2.58
N ARG A 167 8.11 -3.05 1.37
CA ARG A 167 9.40 -2.76 0.72
C ARG A 167 9.12 -2.08 -0.61
N VAL A 168 9.56 -0.83 -0.73
CA VAL A 168 9.41 0.01 -1.92
C VAL A 168 10.74 0.07 -2.64
N THR A 169 10.77 -0.21 -3.93
CA THR A 169 11.97 0.03 -4.76
C THR A 169 11.79 1.31 -5.55
N LEU A 170 12.73 2.24 -5.37
CA LEU A 170 12.88 3.37 -6.28
C LEU A 170 13.92 3.05 -7.34
N THR A 171 13.63 3.36 -8.59
CA THR A 171 14.54 3.22 -9.72
C THR A 171 14.86 4.60 -10.29
N ARG A 172 16.14 4.88 -10.48
CA ARG A 172 16.62 6.12 -11.09
C ARG A 172 16.39 6.11 -12.59
N CYS A 173 15.79 7.17 -13.12
CA CYS A 173 15.40 7.21 -14.53
C CYS A 173 16.59 7.22 -15.50
N SER A 174 17.69 7.90 -15.13
CA SER A 174 18.87 8.10 -15.98
C SER A 174 19.58 6.80 -16.36
N ASP A 175 19.74 5.85 -15.44
CA ASP A 175 20.49 4.60 -15.66
C ASP A 175 19.73 3.32 -15.29
N GLY A 176 18.53 3.41 -14.71
CA GLY A 176 17.75 2.25 -14.27
C GLY A 176 18.26 1.63 -12.96
N LYS A 177 19.19 2.26 -12.26
CA LYS A 177 19.70 1.76 -10.98
C LYS A 177 18.60 1.79 -9.93
N SER A 178 18.43 0.66 -9.26
CA SER A 178 17.31 0.42 -8.35
C SER A 178 17.78 0.27 -6.92
N VAL A 179 17.08 0.94 -6.00
CA VAL A 179 17.42 1.04 -4.58
C VAL A 179 16.17 0.67 -3.78
N PRO A 180 16.14 -0.49 -3.11
CA PRO A 180 15.07 -0.82 -2.20
C PRO A 180 15.17 0.03 -0.94
N THR A 181 14.02 0.38 -0.41
CA THR A 181 13.83 0.79 0.97
C THR A 181 12.70 -0.02 1.57
N ASP A 182 12.82 -0.28 2.84
CA ASP A 182 11.96 -1.06 3.70
C ASP A 182 11.26 -0.08 4.65
N PRO A 183 10.38 0.81 4.14
CA PRO A 183 9.99 1.96 4.91
C PRO A 183 9.02 1.59 6.02
N VAL A 184 9.49 1.85 7.22
CA VAL A 184 8.78 1.59 8.45
C VAL A 184 8.05 2.90 8.86
N TRP A 185 6.70 2.91 8.92
CA TRP A 185 5.86 4.05 9.40
C TRP A 185 4.58 3.62 10.11
N GLY A 186 4.39 3.81 11.42
CA GLY A 186 3.06 3.49 11.99
C GLY A 186 3.07 2.88 13.38
N ASN A 187 1.91 2.48 13.96
CA ASN A 187 0.50 2.91 13.77
C ASN A 187 0.00 4.02 14.75
N GLY A 188 -0.48 5.20 14.29
CA GLY A 188 -0.84 6.36 15.15
C GLY A 188 -2.04 6.17 16.11
N GLY A 189 -2.63 4.98 16.10
CA GLY A 189 -3.70 4.55 16.97
C GLY A 189 -3.28 4.46 18.44
N ARG A 190 -3.75 5.43 19.23
CA ARG A 190 -3.94 5.24 20.68
C ARG A 190 -4.86 4.02 20.88
N THR A 191 -4.36 2.95 21.47
CA THR A 191 -5.25 2.17 22.34
C THR A 191 -5.62 3.06 23.52
N LYS A 192 -6.91 3.22 23.78
CA LYS A 192 -7.35 3.64 25.11
C LYS A 192 -7.06 2.47 26.04
N GLY A 193 -5.99 2.60 26.83
CA GLY A 193 -6.10 2.28 28.25
C GLY A 193 -6.84 3.42 28.93
#